data_AF-A0A0N4Y381-F1
#
_entry.id   AF-A0A0N4Y381-F1
#
_cell.length_a   1.000
_cell.length_b   1.000
_cell.length_c   1.000
_cell.angle_alpha   90.00
_cell.angle_beta   90.00
_cell.angle_gamma   90.00
#
_symmetry.space_group_name_H-M   'P 1'
#
loop_
_entity.id
_entity.type
_entity.pdbx_description
1 polymer ?
#
loop_
_entity_poly.entity_id
_entity_poly.type
_entity_poly.pdbx_seq_one_letter_code
_entity_poly.pdbx_strand_id
1 'polypeptide(L)'
;MNRVGIARIVSRRLSSAAPKYPTGIEHADAALKAGGGKPDRKLYKVGVEYLNMNKYSFSDSEAAMLKFRLQQPTTKQPDVLPKVKIQ
;
A
#
# COMPACT_ATOMS: atom_id res chain seq x y z
N MET A 1 40.45 2.42 7.93
CA MET A 1 39.03 2.76 7.67
C MET A 1 38.96 4.23 7.25
N ASN A 2 38.57 4.51 6.00
CA ASN A 2 38.75 5.84 5.39
C ASN A 2 37.64 6.82 5.80
N ARG A 3 38.03 7.96 6.39
CA ARG A 3 37.14 9.04 6.88
C ARG A 3 36.16 9.56 5.81
N VAL A 4 36.57 9.52 4.54
CA VAL A 4 35.75 9.90 3.37
C VAL A 4 34.55 8.95 3.20
N GLY A 5 34.71 7.67 3.51
CA GLY A 5 33.62 6.69 3.44
C GLY A 5 32.53 6.95 4.48
N ILE A 6 32.91 7.37 5.68
CA ILE A 6 31.98 7.70 6.76
C ILE A 6 31.14 8.94 6.40
N ALA A 7 31.78 10.00 5.90
CA ALA A 7 31.08 11.22 5.48
C ALA A 7 30.06 10.97 4.34
N ARG A 8 30.38 10.05 3.41
CA ARG A 8 29.49 9.66 2.31
C ARG A 8 28.29 8.83 2.77
N ILE A 9 28.44 8.02 3.82
CA ILE A 9 27.34 7.25 4.41
C ILE A 9 26.41 8.15 5.22
N VAL A 10 26.96 9.10 5.98
CA VAL A 10 26.19 10.05 6.78
C VAL A 10 25.36 10.97 5.88
N SER A 11 25.95 11.56 4.83
CA SER A 11 25.26 12.46 3.91
C SER A 11 24.08 11.81 3.18
N ARG A 12 24.18 10.51 2.82
CA ARG A 12 23.08 9.78 2.17
C ARG A 12 21.92 9.41 3.10
N ARG A 13 22.10 9.50 4.42
CA ARG A 13 21.06 9.18 5.42
C ARG A 13 20.31 10.40 5.95
N LEU A 14 20.73 11.62 5.58
CA LEU A 14 20.11 12.86 6.05
C LEU A 14 18.87 13.27 5.23
N SER A 15 18.72 12.74 4.02
CA SER A 15 17.59 13.06 3.14
C SER A 15 16.57 11.92 3.18
N SER A 16 15.63 12.00 4.12
CA SER A 16 14.46 11.12 4.12
C SER A 16 13.46 11.61 3.09
N ALA A 17 13.02 10.74 2.18
CA ALA A 17 11.90 11.01 1.27
C ALA A 17 10.53 10.92 1.99
N ALA A 18 10.52 10.74 3.32
CA ALA A 18 9.29 10.61 4.09
C ALA A 18 8.50 11.93 4.04
N PRO A 19 7.17 11.87 3.84
CA PRO A 19 6.31 13.04 3.88
C PRO A 19 6.47 13.82 5.20
N LYS A 20 6.39 15.15 5.16
CA LYS A 20 6.45 16.02 6.36
C LYS A 20 5.22 15.90 7.28
N TYR A 21 4.30 14.99 6.98
CA TYR A 21 3.08 14.78 7.75
C TYR A 21 3.32 13.67 8.78
N PRO A 22 2.67 13.75 9.96
CA PRO A 22 2.84 12.75 11.00
C PRO A 22 2.40 11.38 10.48
N THR A 23 3.32 10.42 10.50
CA THR A 23 3.08 9.04 10.03
C THR A 23 2.33 8.19 11.05
N GLY A 24 1.89 8.78 12.17
CA GLY A 24 1.26 8.08 13.28
C GLY A 24 2.24 7.44 14.28
N ILE A 25 3.49 7.20 13.86
CA ILE A 25 4.54 6.59 14.71
C ILE A 25 4.89 7.49 15.90
N GLU A 26 4.93 8.79 15.68
CA GLU A 26 5.26 9.79 16.71
C GLU A 26 4.27 9.75 17.89
N HIS A 27 3.00 9.47 17.61
CA HIS A 27 1.97 9.33 18.64
C HIS A 27 2.15 8.03 19.44
N ALA A 28 2.57 6.94 18.79
CA ALA A 28 2.89 5.68 19.47
C ALA A 28 4.12 5.82 20.39
N ASP A 29 5.15 6.54 19.94
CA ASP A 29 6.36 6.82 20.73
C ASP A 29 6.08 7.75 21.91
N ALA A 30 5.21 8.74 21.74
CA ALA A 30 4.76 9.61 22.84
C ALA A 30 3.95 8.85 23.89
N ALA A 31 3.06 7.93 23.47
CA ALA A 31 2.28 7.09 24.37
C ALA A 31 3.17 6.14 25.20
N LEU A 32 4.23 5.58 24.60
CA LEU A 32 5.25 4.79 25.29
C LEU A 32 5.99 5.61 26.36
N LYS A 33 6.35 6.86 26.05
CA LYS A 33 7.04 7.77 27.00
C LYS A 33 6.14 8.21 28.16
N ALA A 34 4.82 8.30 27.93
CA ALA A 34 3.84 8.68 28.93
C ALA A 34 3.46 7.56 29.92
N GLY A 35 4.15 6.42 29.89
CA GLY A 35 3.88 5.26 30.76
C GLY A 35 2.99 4.20 30.12
N GLY A 36 2.68 4.30 28.83
CA GLY A 36 2.04 3.22 28.08
C GLY A 36 2.96 2.01 27.96
N GLY A 37 2.45 0.81 28.23
CA GLY A 37 3.17 -0.43 27.99
C GLY A 37 3.56 -0.60 26.51
N LYS A 38 4.61 -1.40 26.23
CA LYS A 38 4.99 -1.70 24.84
C LYS A 38 3.78 -2.29 24.11
N PRO A 39 3.38 -1.73 22.94
CA PRO A 39 2.24 -2.25 22.21
C PRO A 39 2.52 -3.71 21.85
N ASP A 40 1.63 -4.61 22.28
CA ASP A 40 1.73 -6.00 21.90
C ASP A 40 1.41 -6.11 20.40
N ARG A 41 2.45 -6.34 19.61
CA ARG A 41 2.33 -6.50 18.15
C ARG A 41 1.45 -7.70 17.77
N LYS A 42 1.20 -8.63 18.70
CA LYS A 42 0.24 -9.72 18.51
C LYS A 42 -1.22 -9.24 18.49
N LEU A 43 -1.52 -8.11 19.13
CA LEU A 43 -2.85 -7.48 19.10
C LEU A 43 -3.11 -6.71 17.80
N TYR A 44 -2.08 -6.51 16.98
CA TYR A 44 -2.24 -5.87 15.68
C TYR A 44 -2.92 -6.83 14.71
N LYS A 45 -4.24 -6.69 14.58
CA LYS A 45 -5.10 -7.59 13.81
C LYS A 45 -4.77 -7.61 12.31
N VAL A 46 -4.18 -6.53 11.79
CA VAL A 46 -3.88 -6.34 10.36
C VAL A 46 -2.45 -6.78 10.04
N GLY A 47 -2.00 -7.89 10.62
CA GLY A 47 -0.65 -8.43 10.37
C GLY A 47 -0.65 -9.42 9.21
N VAL A 48 -1.35 -10.53 9.37
CA VAL A 48 -1.20 -11.69 8.48
C VAL A 48 -1.92 -11.51 7.14
N GLU A 49 -3.11 -10.89 7.15
CA GLU A 49 -3.95 -10.79 5.95
C GLU A 49 -3.44 -9.76 4.96
N TYR A 50 -2.95 -8.61 5.44
CA TYR A 50 -2.45 -7.54 4.58
C TYR A 50 -1.01 -7.76 4.11
N LEU A 51 -0.16 -8.39 4.94
CA LEU A 51 1.25 -8.65 4.58
C LEU A 51 1.43 -9.84 3.63
N ASN A 52 0.42 -10.71 3.49
CA ASN A 52 0.47 -11.89 2.62
C ASN A 52 -0.19 -11.69 1.24
N MET A 53 -0.42 -10.44 0.82
CA MET A 53 -0.97 -10.19 -0.51
C MET A 53 0.07 -10.47 -1.61
N ASN A 54 -0.33 -11.22 -2.63
CA ASN A 54 0.44 -11.42 -3.85
C ASN A 54 0.06 -10.35 -4.90
N LYS A 55 0.79 -10.28 -6.01
CA LYS A 55 0.54 -9.32 -7.10
C LYS A 55 -0.90 -9.36 -7.66
N TYR A 56 -1.54 -10.52 -7.61
CA TYR A 56 -2.86 -10.80 -8.19
C TYR A 56 -3.98 -10.95 -7.15
N SER A 57 -3.72 -10.75 -5.85
CA SER A 57 -4.72 -10.95 -4.79
C SER A 57 -5.98 -10.11 -4.99
N PHE A 58 -5.83 -8.91 -5.57
CA PHE A 58 -6.96 -8.09 -5.98
C PHE A 58 -7.81 -8.77 -7.06
N SER A 59 -7.17 -9.21 -8.15
CA SER A 59 -7.86 -9.87 -9.27
C SER A 59 -8.50 -11.19 -8.87
N ASP A 60 -7.83 -11.98 -8.03
CA ASP A 60 -8.36 -13.25 -7.50
C ASP A 60 -9.61 -13.00 -6.65
N SER A 61 -9.58 -11.95 -5.80
CA SER A 61 -10.73 -11.55 -5.01
C SER A 61 -11.88 -11.05 -5.89
N GLU A 62 -11.58 -10.33 -6.97
CA GLU A 62 -12.57 -9.87 -7.93
C GLU A 62 -13.25 -11.05 -8.64
N ALA A 63 -12.46 -12.01 -9.12
CA ALA A 63 -12.95 -13.22 -9.75
C ALA A 63 -13.87 -14.03 -8.82
N ALA A 64 -13.49 -14.16 -7.54
CA ALA A 64 -14.32 -14.82 -6.54
C ALA A 64 -15.63 -14.06 -6.26
N MET A 65 -15.61 -12.72 -6.37
CA MET A 65 -16.78 -11.87 -6.12
C MET A 65 -17.75 -11.75 -7.30
N LEU A 66 -17.28 -11.94 -8.53
CA LEU A 66 -18.11 -11.84 -9.74
C LEU A 66 -19.39 -12.67 -9.67
N LYS A 67 -19.33 -13.89 -9.11
CA LYS A 67 -20.48 -14.79 -9.01
C LYS A 67 -21.62 -14.28 -8.12
N PHE A 68 -21.33 -13.32 -7.24
CA PHE A 68 -22.30 -12.74 -6.31
C PHE A 68 -22.79 -11.36 -6.77
N ARG A 69 -22.23 -10.81 -7.86
CA ARG A 69 -22.62 -9.50 -8.37
C ARG A 69 -23.93 -9.59 -9.14
N LEU A 70 -24.73 -8.54 -9.04
CA LEU A 70 -25.92 -8.35 -9.87
C LEU A 70 -25.51 -8.12 -11.33
N GLN A 71 -26.43 -8.43 -12.24
CA GLN A 71 -26.25 -8.09 -13.65
C GLN A 71 -26.14 -6.58 -13.81
N GLN A 72 -25.18 -6.13 -14.62
CA GLN A 72 -25.03 -4.72 -14.93
C GLN A 72 -26.22 -4.23 -15.77
N PRO A 73 -26.71 -3.00 -15.53
CA PRO A 73 -27.72 -2.40 -16.39
C PRO A 73 -27.17 -2.26 -17.80
N THR A 74 -27.99 -2.54 -18.82
CA THR A 74 -27.59 -2.41 -20.21
C THR A 74 -28.50 -1.42 -20.95
N THR A 75 -27.88 -0.52 -21.71
CA THR A 75 -28.54 0.34 -22.69
C THR A 75 -28.56 -0.31 -24.08
N LYS A 76 -28.41 -1.64 -24.19
CA LYS A 76 -28.59 -2.49 -25.39
C LYS A 76 -27.99 -2.02 -26.73
N GLN A 77 -27.12 -1.02 -26.76
CA GLN A 77 -26.35 -0.68 -27.94
C GLN A 77 -24.89 -1.01 -27.68
N PRO A 78 -24.34 -2.03 -28.36
CA PRO A 78 -22.90 -2.23 -28.33
C PRO A 78 -22.22 -1.00 -28.93
N ASP A 79 -21.07 -0.61 -28.36
CA ASP A 79 -20.27 0.46 -28.93
C ASP A 79 -19.94 0.15 -30.40
N VAL A 80 -20.03 1.19 -31.24
CA VAL A 80 -19.70 1.06 -32.66
C VAL A 80 -18.24 0.68 -32.77
N LEU A 81 -17.96 -0.52 -33.29
CA LEU A 81 -16.60 -0.99 -33.54
C LEU A 81 -15.83 0.04 -34.39
N PRO A 82 -14.58 0.37 -34.05
CA PRO A 82 -13.77 1.27 -34.84
C PRO A 82 -13.60 0.69 -36.25
N LYS A 83 -14.05 1.43 -37.26
CA LYS A 83 -13.87 1.05 -38.68
C LYS A 83 -12.50 1.55 -39.14
N VAL A 84 -11.58 0.63 -39.40
CA VAL A 84 -10.33 0.96 -40.10
C VAL A 84 -10.67 1.13 -41.58
N LYS A 85 -10.41 2.32 -42.14
CA LYS A 85 -10.44 2.51 -43.60
C LYS A 85 -9.19 1.85 -44.17
N ILE A 86 -9.36 0.80 -44.97
CA ILE A 86 -8.28 0.29 -45.81
C ILE A 86 -8.11 1.33 -46.92
N GLN A 87 -6.92 1.94 -47.01
CA GLN A 87 -6.55 2.87 -48.08
C GLN A 87 -6.26 2.11 -49.37
#